data_AF-A0A2D5PUV5-F1
#
_entry.id   AF-A0A2D5PUV5-F1
#
_cell.length_a   1.000
_cell.length_b   1.000
_cell.length_c   1.000
_cell.angle_alpha   90.00
_cell.angle_beta   90.00
_cell.angle_gamma   90.00
#
_symmetry.space_group_name_H-M   'P 1'
#
loop_
_entity.id
_entity.type
_entity.pdbx_description
1 polymer ?
#
loop_
_entity_poly.entity_id
_entity_poly.type
_entity_poly.pdbx_seq_one_letter_code
_entity_poly.pdbx_strand_id
1 'polypeptide(L)'
;MGTFKNAQVLRSYTSTRENHFLRGIAYQHRIKNWQYSFFLSSNKQDANVVDSLEMVSSVSDIGLHRTESELDSKRQLKHHLMGSRLAFEKRNFKTSVYSLFQSYDKKRLVGEDTLSMQWGLGWDYSFTLKNTHFFGEYVVQQKTIAFLSAINTQLAPDLSFSALYRNYD
;
A
#
# COMPACT_ATOMS: atom_id res chain seq x y z
N MET A 1 -14.97 4.80 -22.56
CA MET A 1 -13.93 3.98 -21.90
C MET A 1 -14.13 4.11 -20.40
N GLY A 2 -14.55 3.05 -19.69
CA GLY A 2 -14.89 3.14 -18.27
C GLY A 2 -13.66 3.39 -17.39
N THR A 3 -13.72 4.38 -16.50
CA THR A 3 -12.65 4.79 -15.58
C THR A 3 -12.43 3.82 -14.40
N PHE A 4 -13.02 2.62 -14.47
CA PHE A 4 -13.01 1.65 -13.37
C PHE A 4 -12.01 0.54 -13.64
N LYS A 5 -11.00 0.46 -12.77
CA LYS A 5 -10.03 -0.63 -12.77
C LYS A 5 -10.25 -1.48 -11.52
N ASN A 6 -10.77 -2.70 -11.71
CA ASN A 6 -10.70 -3.72 -10.68
C ASN A 6 -9.28 -4.31 -10.68
N ALA A 7 -8.44 -3.86 -9.74
CA ALA A 7 -7.11 -4.42 -9.59
C ALA A 7 -7.17 -5.78 -8.86
N GLN A 8 -6.35 -6.73 -9.31
CA GLN A 8 -6.17 -8.00 -8.60
C GLN A 8 -5.46 -7.73 -7.27
N VAL A 9 -5.98 -8.33 -6.18
CA VAL A 9 -5.47 -8.12 -4.81
C VAL A 9 -4.04 -8.65 -4.65
N LEU A 10 -3.72 -9.79 -5.27
CA LEU A 10 -2.38 -10.36 -5.32
C LEU A 10 -1.88 -10.37 -6.76
N ARG A 11 -0.72 -9.77 -7.01
CA ARG A 11 -0.10 -9.71 -8.33
C ARG A 11 1.40 -9.93 -8.22
N SER A 12 1.95 -10.72 -9.14
CA SER A 12 3.40 -10.88 -9.25
C SER A 12 4.08 -9.55 -9.58
N TYR A 13 5.15 -9.25 -8.84
CA TYR A 13 5.95 -8.06 -9.10
C TYR A 13 6.81 -8.30 -10.35
N THR A 14 6.62 -7.47 -11.37
CA THR A 14 7.22 -7.63 -12.72
C THR A 14 8.17 -6.49 -13.09
N SER A 15 8.41 -5.56 -12.15
CA SER A 15 9.30 -4.42 -12.35
C SER A 15 10.74 -4.79 -12.03
N THR A 16 11.69 -4.07 -12.62
CA THR A 16 13.14 -4.24 -12.41
C THR A 16 13.65 -3.55 -11.15
N ARG A 17 12.83 -2.77 -10.42
CA ARG A 17 13.29 -2.09 -9.19
C ARG A 17 13.46 -3.08 -8.04
N GLU A 18 14.61 -3.02 -7.37
CA GLU A 18 15.04 -4.00 -6.36
C GLU A 18 14.42 -3.83 -4.97
N ASN A 19 13.77 -2.70 -4.67
CA ASN A 19 13.29 -2.42 -3.30
C ASN A 19 11.77 -2.43 -3.11
N HIS A 20 10.97 -2.47 -4.18
CA HIS A 20 9.49 -2.38 -4.13
C HIS A 20 8.76 -3.73 -4.22
N PHE A 21 9.48 -4.84 -4.18
CA PHE A 21 8.84 -6.15 -4.17
C PHE A 21 8.62 -6.68 -2.75
N LEU A 22 7.56 -7.46 -2.57
CA LEU A 22 7.32 -8.25 -1.36
C LEU A 22 7.89 -9.67 -1.57
N ARG A 23 8.58 -10.19 -0.56
CA ARG A 23 9.10 -11.57 -0.53
C ARG A 23 8.62 -12.26 0.72
N GLY A 24 7.75 -13.26 0.55
CA GLY A 24 7.22 -14.04 1.65
C GLY A 24 5.99 -14.83 1.24
N ILE A 25 5.04 -14.94 2.16
CA ILE A 25 3.84 -15.77 2.02
C ILE A 25 2.63 -14.85 1.88
N ALA A 26 1.77 -15.14 0.92
CA ALA A 26 0.47 -14.53 0.80
C ALA A 26 -0.59 -15.62 0.72
N TYR A 27 -1.72 -15.39 1.37
CA TYR A 27 -2.86 -16.27 1.37
C TYR A 27 -4.13 -15.47 1.11
N GLN A 28 -5.00 -16.02 0.27
CA GLN A 28 -6.29 -15.44 -0.02
C GLN A 28 -7.31 -16.57 -0.10
N HIS A 29 -8.44 -16.39 0.57
CA HIS A 29 -9.53 -17.33 0.55
C HIS A 29 -10.86 -16.60 0.44
N ARG A 30 -11.75 -17.14 -0.40
CA ARG A 30 -13.07 -16.57 -0.64
C ARG A 30 -14.14 -17.61 -0.30
N ILE A 31 -15.06 -17.23 0.57
CA ILE A 31 -16.23 -18.02 0.93
C ILE A 31 -17.47 -17.19 0.66
N LYS A 32 -18.25 -17.59 -0.37
CA LYS A 32 -19.43 -16.85 -0.83
C LYS A 32 -19.09 -15.38 -1.17
N ASN A 33 -19.65 -14.47 -0.38
CA ASN A 33 -19.51 -13.02 -0.52
C ASN A 33 -18.34 -12.47 0.31
N TRP A 34 -17.68 -13.30 1.13
CA TRP A 34 -16.57 -12.88 1.96
C TRP A 34 -15.25 -13.30 1.32
N GLN A 35 -14.27 -12.39 1.36
CA GLN A 35 -12.91 -12.66 0.95
C GLN A 35 -11.97 -12.23 2.08
N TYR A 36 -11.19 -13.17 2.56
CA TYR A 36 -10.11 -12.93 3.49
C TYR A 36 -8.77 -13.00 2.76
N SER A 37 -7.84 -12.13 3.11
CA SER A 37 -6.49 -12.11 2.57
C SER A 37 -5.52 -11.71 3.66
N PHE A 38 -4.37 -12.37 3.71
CA PHE A 38 -3.26 -11.94 4.55
C PHE A 38 -1.95 -12.15 3.81
N PHE A 39 -0.94 -11.39 4.20
CA PHE A 39 0.40 -11.55 3.69
C PHE A 39 1.44 -11.22 4.75
N LEU A 40 2.59 -11.89 4.63
CA LEU A 40 3.79 -11.66 5.42
C LEU A 40 4.94 -11.54 4.43
N SER A 41 5.74 -10.49 4.57
CA SER A 41 6.90 -10.22 3.74
C SER A 41 8.08 -9.83 4.60
N SER A 42 9.26 -10.34 4.24
CA SER A 42 10.54 -9.97 4.82
C SER A 42 11.52 -9.78 3.68
N ASN A 43 11.98 -8.56 3.49
CA ASN A 43 12.96 -8.24 2.45
C ASN A 43 14.11 -7.41 3.01
N LYS A 44 15.28 -7.48 2.36
CA LYS A 44 16.38 -6.57 2.62
C LYS A 44 16.42 -5.52 1.51
N GLN A 45 16.44 -4.25 1.88
CA GLN A 45 16.49 -3.11 0.98
C GLN A 45 17.89 -2.49 1.02
N ASP A 46 18.29 -1.93 -0.11
CA ASP A 46 19.52 -1.14 -0.21
C ASP A 46 19.30 0.22 0.45
N ALA A 47 20.11 0.54 1.44
CA ALA A 47 19.93 1.68 2.31
C ALA A 47 21.29 2.27 2.70
N ASN A 48 21.39 3.59 2.65
CA ASN A 48 22.57 4.29 3.15
C ASN A 48 22.45 4.43 4.68
N VAL A 49 23.42 3.88 5.40
CA VAL A 49 23.47 3.86 6.86
C VAL A 49 24.51 4.89 7.31
N VAL A 50 24.12 5.77 8.22
CA VAL A 50 25.06 6.68 8.87
C VAL A 50 25.63 5.96 10.09
N ASP A 51 26.86 5.46 9.97
CA ASP A 51 27.53 4.60 10.95
C ASP A 51 27.62 5.19 12.37
N SER A 52 27.64 6.51 12.51
CA SER A 52 27.73 7.16 13.82
C SER A 52 26.45 7.05 14.66
N LEU A 53 25.33 6.62 14.07
CA LEU A 53 24.01 6.65 14.70
C LEU A 53 23.15 5.39 14.47
N GLU A 54 23.64 4.39 13.71
CA GLU A 54 22.85 3.22 13.26
C GLU A 54 21.50 3.60 12.59
N MET A 55 21.45 4.77 11.96
CA MET A 55 20.24 5.30 11.32
C MET A 55 20.32 5.24 9.80
N VAL A 56 19.20 4.90 9.17
CA VAL A 56 19.05 4.94 7.71
C VAL A 56 18.63 6.33 7.27
N SER A 57 19.47 6.98 6.47
CA SER A 57 19.22 8.32 5.91
C SER A 57 18.40 8.28 4.62
N SER A 58 18.59 7.24 3.80
CA SER A 58 17.90 7.08 2.53
C SER A 58 17.85 5.62 2.07
N VAL A 59 16.82 5.27 1.32
CA VAL A 59 16.68 3.97 0.65
C VAL A 59 16.98 4.18 -0.84
N SER A 60 17.92 3.43 -1.40
CA SER A 60 18.39 3.60 -2.79
C SER A 60 17.63 2.69 -3.74
N ASP A 61 16.87 3.21 -4.70
CA ASP A 61 15.94 2.42 -5.55
C ASP A 61 16.52 1.98 -6.91
N ILE A 62 17.80 2.27 -7.16
CA ILE A 62 18.40 2.22 -8.50
C ILE A 62 18.99 0.84 -8.82
N GLY A 63 19.47 0.09 -7.82
CA GLY A 63 19.93 -1.30 -7.95
C GLY A 63 21.07 -1.53 -8.95
N LEU A 64 21.80 -0.48 -9.34
CA LEU A 64 22.85 -0.57 -10.37
C LEU A 64 24.15 -1.16 -9.81
N HIS A 65 24.44 -0.98 -8.52
CA HIS A 65 25.60 -1.53 -7.81
C HIS A 65 26.94 -1.31 -8.54
N ARG A 66 27.16 -0.10 -9.09
CA ARG A 66 28.30 0.23 -9.96
C ARG A 66 29.44 0.93 -9.23
N THR A 67 29.14 1.58 -8.11
CA THR A 67 30.13 2.28 -7.29
C THR A 67 30.33 1.58 -5.95
N GLU A 68 31.49 1.75 -5.32
CA GLU A 68 31.77 1.15 -4.00
C GLU A 68 30.75 1.59 -2.95
N SER A 69 30.35 2.87 -2.96
CA SER A 69 29.31 3.38 -2.06
C SER A 69 27.92 2.74 -2.28
N GLU A 70 27.60 2.35 -3.52
CA GLU A 70 26.36 1.60 -3.82
C GLU A 70 26.45 0.14 -3.34
N LEU A 71 27.63 -0.48 -3.43
CA LEU A 71 27.87 -1.83 -2.92
C LEU A 71 27.81 -1.88 -1.39
N ASP A 72 28.36 -0.87 -0.71
CA ASP A 72 28.32 -0.78 0.75
C ASP A 72 26.90 -0.57 1.30
N SER A 73 26.07 0.15 0.54
CA SER A 73 24.66 0.39 0.86
C SER A 73 23.74 -0.81 0.59
N LYS A 74 24.27 -1.90 0.02
CA LYS A 74 23.47 -3.05 -0.41
C LYS A 74 22.90 -3.85 0.75
N ARG A 75 21.58 -4.10 0.74
CA ARG A 75 20.84 -4.94 1.71
C ARG A 75 21.06 -4.58 3.18
N GLN A 76 21.31 -3.30 3.46
CA GLN A 76 21.66 -2.80 4.78
C GLN A 76 20.46 -2.55 5.71
N LEU A 77 19.23 -2.58 5.18
CA LEU A 77 17.99 -2.40 5.94
C LEU A 77 17.06 -3.61 5.76
N LYS A 78 16.73 -4.29 6.85
CA LYS A 78 15.72 -5.35 6.83
C LYS A 78 14.35 -4.75 7.09
N HIS A 79 13.44 -4.96 6.14
CA HIS A 79 12.07 -4.48 6.19
C HIS A 79 11.11 -5.66 6.30
N HIS A 80 10.31 -5.65 7.36
CA HIS A 80 9.21 -6.58 7.60
C HIS A 80 7.89 -5.87 7.32
N LEU A 81 7.03 -6.50 6.51
CA LEU A 81 5.71 -6.00 6.21
C LEU A 81 4.70 -7.12 6.37
N MET A 82 3.63 -6.87 7.10
CA MET A 82 2.49 -7.77 7.19
C MET A 82 1.19 -7.00 7.01
N GLY A 83 0.18 -7.68 6.51
CA GLY A 83 -1.14 -7.08 6.41
C GLY A 83 -2.22 -8.12 6.27
N SER A 84 -3.45 -7.69 6.57
CA SER A 84 -4.64 -8.51 6.41
C SER A 84 -5.78 -7.66 5.87
N ARG A 85 -6.70 -8.29 5.15
CA ARG A 85 -7.88 -7.66 4.58
C ARG A 85 -9.05 -8.62 4.67
N LEU A 86 -10.18 -8.13 5.17
CA LEU A 86 -11.46 -8.82 5.15
C LEU A 86 -12.43 -7.99 4.32
N ALA A 87 -12.84 -8.53 3.18
CA ALA A 87 -13.76 -7.88 2.26
C ALA A 87 -15.08 -8.63 2.19
N PHE A 88 -16.17 -7.87 2.07
CA PHE A 88 -17.49 -8.34 1.72
C PHE A 88 -17.88 -7.76 0.36
N GLU A 89 -18.25 -8.62 -0.58
CA GLU A 89 -18.66 -8.26 -1.93
C GLU A 89 -19.99 -8.93 -2.26
N LYS A 90 -21.01 -8.12 -2.53
CA LYS A 90 -22.34 -8.59 -2.95
C LYS A 90 -22.86 -7.71 -4.09
N ARG A 91 -22.91 -8.28 -5.30
CA ARG A 91 -23.51 -7.69 -6.51
C ARG A 91 -22.88 -6.32 -6.84
N ASN A 92 -23.49 -5.25 -6.35
CA ASN A 92 -23.10 -3.87 -6.63
C ASN A 92 -22.43 -3.19 -5.43
N PHE A 93 -22.24 -3.89 -4.32
CA PHE A 93 -21.68 -3.34 -3.08
C PHE A 93 -20.42 -4.12 -2.68
N LYS A 94 -19.39 -3.39 -2.30
CA LYS A 94 -18.12 -3.89 -1.76
C LYS A 94 -17.75 -3.06 -0.55
N THR A 95 -17.30 -3.70 0.50
CA THR A 95 -16.66 -3.02 1.62
C THR A 95 -15.57 -3.90 2.19
N SER A 96 -14.55 -3.30 2.77
CA SER A 96 -13.52 -4.07 3.42
C SER A 96 -12.91 -3.31 4.58
N VAL A 97 -12.36 -4.07 5.52
CA VAL A 97 -11.42 -3.56 6.51
C VAL A 97 -10.07 -4.20 6.26
N TYR A 98 -9.00 -3.44 6.46
CA TYR A 98 -7.66 -3.95 6.32
C TYR A 98 -6.71 -3.35 7.35
N SER A 99 -5.65 -4.08 7.62
CA SER A 99 -4.57 -3.67 8.51
C SER A 99 -3.23 -3.84 7.81
N LEU A 100 -2.32 -2.92 8.12
CA LEU A 100 -0.95 -2.96 7.66
C LEU A 100 -0.04 -2.72 8.86
N PHE A 101 1.02 -3.50 8.97
CA PHE A 101 2.06 -3.33 9.95
C PHE A 101 3.42 -3.48 9.27
N GLN A 102 4.29 -2.52 9.52
CA GLN A 102 5.65 -2.49 9.00
C GLN A 102 6.64 -2.25 10.13
N SER A 103 7.79 -2.92 10.04
CA SER A 103 8.91 -2.68 10.93
C SER A 103 10.24 -2.76 10.19
N TYR A 104 11.21 -2.01 10.71
CA TYR A 104 12.58 -1.95 10.22
C TYR A 104 13.53 -2.40 11.33
N ASP A 105 14.60 -3.10 10.98
CA ASP A 105 15.65 -3.49 11.92
C ASP A 105 16.48 -2.29 12.39
N LYS A 106 16.65 -1.28 11.54
CA LYS A 106 17.28 0.00 11.86
C LYS A 106 16.26 1.13 11.83
N LYS A 107 16.46 2.16 12.67
CA LYS A 107 15.61 3.36 12.66
C LYS A 107 15.75 4.06 11.31
N ARG A 108 14.62 4.29 10.64
CA ARG A 108 14.58 5.03 9.38
C ARG A 108 14.21 6.48 9.67
N LEU A 109 15.01 7.42 9.18
CA LEU A 109 14.67 8.84 9.19
C LEU A 109 13.61 9.10 8.10
N VAL A 110 12.46 9.61 8.51
CA VAL A 110 11.38 10.03 7.61
C VAL A 110 10.98 11.45 8.02
N GLY A 111 11.55 12.44 7.33
CA GLY A 111 11.45 13.84 7.77
C GLY A 111 12.23 14.05 9.08
N GLU A 112 11.57 14.58 10.11
CA GLU A 112 12.15 14.79 11.44
C GLU A 112 11.99 13.59 12.39
N ASP A 113 11.18 12.59 12.01
CA ASP A 113 10.88 11.43 12.84
C ASP A 113 11.76 10.22 12.53
N THR A 114 12.19 9.51 13.57
CA THR A 114 12.79 8.17 13.46
C THR A 114 11.71 7.11 13.63
N LEU A 115 11.42 6.36 12.57
CA LEU A 115 10.37 5.35 12.55
C LEU A 115 11.00 3.95 12.47
N SER A 116 10.85 3.17 13.54
CA SER A 116 11.20 1.74 13.56
C SER A 116 9.99 0.84 13.28
N MET A 117 8.79 1.32 13.59
CA MET A 117 7.55 0.56 13.46
C MET A 117 6.39 1.48 13.06
N GLN A 118 5.59 1.08 12.08
CA GLN A 118 4.34 1.76 11.73
C GLN A 118 3.21 0.77 11.57
N TRP A 119 2.00 1.21 11.88
CA TRP A 119 0.79 0.45 11.67
C TRP A 119 -0.30 1.35 11.10
N GLY A 120 -1.18 0.77 10.31
CA GLY A 120 -2.34 1.44 9.75
C GLY A 120 -3.55 0.51 9.77
N LEU A 121 -4.72 1.09 10.02
CA LEU A 121 -6.01 0.43 9.89
C LEU A 121 -6.83 1.22 8.87
N GLY A 122 -7.40 0.51 7.91
CA GLY A 122 -8.19 1.10 6.85
C GLY A 122 -9.55 0.45 6.72
N TRP A 123 -10.52 1.25 6.30
CA TRP A 123 -11.84 0.82 5.89
C TRP A 123 -12.16 1.42 4.53
N ASP A 124 -12.60 0.58 3.60
CA ASP A 124 -13.03 1.01 2.28
C ASP A 124 -14.45 0.56 1.97
N TYR A 125 -15.10 1.33 1.12
CA TYR A 125 -16.40 0.99 0.55
C TYR A 125 -16.43 1.38 -0.92
N SER A 126 -17.21 0.62 -1.69
CA SER A 126 -17.50 0.91 -3.09
C SER A 126 -18.89 0.40 -3.40
N PHE A 127 -19.74 1.22 -4.01
CA PHE A 127 -21.02 0.76 -4.51
C PHE A 127 -21.39 1.39 -5.83
N THR A 128 -22.08 0.62 -6.67
CA THR A 128 -22.51 1.05 -8.00
C THR A 128 -24.03 1.07 -8.08
N LEU A 129 -24.60 2.24 -8.34
CA LEU A 129 -26.01 2.42 -8.64
C LEU A 129 -26.17 2.86 -10.09
N LYS A 130 -26.68 1.97 -10.95
CA LYS A 130 -26.84 2.19 -12.39
C LYS A 130 -25.52 2.64 -13.05
N ASN A 131 -25.49 3.87 -13.53
CA ASN A 131 -24.39 4.54 -14.22
C ASN A 131 -23.49 5.36 -13.26
N THR A 132 -23.72 5.26 -11.95
CA THR A 132 -22.96 5.99 -10.92
C THR A 132 -22.25 5.02 -9.98
N HIS A 133 -20.97 5.28 -9.73
CA HIS A 133 -20.13 4.56 -8.80
C HIS A 133 -19.65 5.50 -7.71
N PHE A 134 -19.75 5.05 -6.47
CA PHE A 134 -19.28 5.75 -5.29
C PHE A 134 -18.22 4.87 -4.64
N PHE A 135 -17.12 5.48 -4.23
CA PHE A 135 -16.07 4.78 -3.51
C PHE A 135 -15.40 5.70 -2.52
N GLY A 136 -14.86 5.12 -1.47
CA GLY A 136 -14.13 5.88 -0.48
C GLY A 136 -13.30 4.97 0.41
N GLU A 137 -12.38 5.61 1.11
CA GLU A 137 -11.43 4.98 1.99
C GLU A 137 -11.19 5.89 3.20
N TYR A 138 -11.10 5.27 4.36
CA TYR A 138 -10.76 5.91 5.62
C TYR A 138 -9.59 5.13 6.23
N VAL A 139 -8.48 5.81 6.51
CA VAL A 139 -7.26 5.19 7.05
C VAL A 139 -6.83 5.94 8.29
N VAL A 140 -6.54 5.20 9.35
CA VAL A 140 -5.85 5.70 10.54
C VAL A 140 -4.47 5.09 10.54
N GLN A 141 -3.44 5.92 10.48
CA GLN A 141 -2.05 5.50 10.54
C GLN A 141 -1.36 6.24 11.67
N GLN A 142 -1.02 5.51 12.74
CA GLN A 142 -0.41 6.07 13.95
C GLN A 142 -1.19 7.26 14.53
N LYS A 143 -0.82 8.50 14.18
CA LYS A 143 -1.43 9.76 14.65
C LYS A 143 -2.18 10.52 13.56
N THR A 144 -2.14 10.04 12.32
CA THR A 144 -2.68 10.72 11.13
C THR A 144 -3.93 9.98 10.67
N ILE A 145 -4.93 10.76 10.25
CA ILE A 145 -6.17 10.27 9.69
C ILE A 145 -6.25 10.75 8.24
N ALA A 146 -6.46 9.82 7.34
CA ALA A 146 -6.67 10.10 5.93
C ALA A 146 -8.07 9.64 5.53
N PHE A 147 -8.80 10.52 4.85
CA PHE A 147 -10.10 10.20 4.29
C PHE A 147 -10.20 10.61 2.83
N LEU A 148 -10.82 9.75 2.04
CA LEU A 148 -11.07 9.97 0.63
C LEU A 148 -12.47 9.46 0.27
N SER A 149 -13.22 10.23 -0.50
CA SER A 149 -14.48 9.81 -1.08
C SER A 149 -14.67 10.42 -2.46
N ALA A 150 -15.21 9.64 -3.38
CA ALA A 150 -15.36 10.01 -4.76
C ALA A 150 -16.63 9.44 -5.38
N ILE A 151 -17.11 10.15 -6.39
CA ILE A 151 -18.24 9.76 -7.23
C ILE A 151 -17.82 9.85 -8.68
N ASN A 152 -18.14 8.81 -9.46
CA ASN A 152 -17.98 8.76 -10.90
C ASN A 152 -19.33 8.41 -11.52
N THR A 153 -19.83 9.22 -12.45
CA THR A 153 -21.10 8.99 -13.14
C THR A 153 -20.96 9.14 -14.64
N GLN A 154 -21.60 8.25 -15.39
CA GLN A 154 -21.71 8.33 -16.84
C GLN A 154 -23.02 9.06 -17.19
N LEU A 155 -22.92 10.33 -17.62
CA LEU A 155 -24.07 11.17 -17.96
C LEU A 155 -24.62 10.85 -19.36
N ALA A 156 -23.73 10.54 -20.31
CA ALA A 156 -24.05 10.11 -21.69
C ALA A 156 -22.98 9.12 -22.19
N PRO A 157 -23.17 8.40 -23.31
CA PRO A 157 -22.18 7.45 -23.83
C PRO A 157 -20.75 8.03 -23.93
N ASP A 158 -20.65 9.31 -24.28
CA ASP A 158 -19.38 10.03 -24.46
C ASP A 158 -19.11 11.10 -23.38
N LEU A 159 -19.94 11.17 -22.32
CA LEU A 159 -19.79 12.14 -21.23
C LEU A 159 -19.78 11.46 -19.86
N SER A 160 -18.68 11.64 -19.13
CA SER A 160 -18.53 11.18 -17.74
C SER A 160 -18.21 12.36 -16.82
N PHE A 161 -18.76 12.34 -15.61
CA PHE A 161 -18.45 13.27 -14.54
C PHE A 161 -17.80 12.54 -13.36
N SER A 162 -16.80 13.17 -12.75
CA SER A 162 -16.07 12.64 -11.61
C SER A 162 -15.82 13.76 -10.60
N ALA A 163 -16.08 13.49 -9.33
CA ALA A 163 -15.73 14.38 -8.23
C ALA A 163 -15.03 13.59 -7.12
N LEU A 164 -14.03 14.21 -6.51
CA LEU A 164 -13.16 13.63 -5.50
C LEU A 164 -13.02 14.62 -4.34
N TYR A 165 -13.26 14.14 -3.13
CA TYR A 165 -12.92 14.80 -1.89
C TYR A 165 -11.85 14.00 -1.16
N ARG A 166 -10.79 14.67 -0.69
CA ARG A 166 -9.71 14.06 0.09
C ARG A 166 -9.26 15.01 1.19
N ASN A 167 -9.00 14.46 2.37
CA ASN A 167 -8.44 15.17 3.51
C ASN A 167 -7.37 14.27 4.15
N TYR A 168 -6.23 14.87 4.48
CA TYR A 168 -5.08 14.22 5.11
C TYR A 168 -4.68 15.13 6.28
N ASP A 169 -5.06 14.72 7.50
CA ASP A 169 -4.80 15.47 8.73
C ASP A 169 -3.90 14.65 9.67
#